data_AF-A0A2E4J2D4-F1
#
_entry.id   AF-A0A2E4J2D4-F1
#
_cell.length_a   1.000
_cell.length_b   1.000
_cell.length_c   1.000
_cell.angle_alpha   90.00
_cell.angle_beta   90.00
_cell.angle_gamma   90.00
#
_symmetry.space_group_name_H-M   'P 1'
#
loop_
_entity.id
_entity.type
_entity.pdbx_description
1 polymer ?
#
loop_
_entity_poly.entity_id
_entity_poly.type
_entity_poly.pdbx_seq_one_letter_code
_entity_poly.pdbx_strand_id
1 'polypeptide(L)'
;MMATPFMRTAFPILFNLAVCFTTFGAASSAPNIESGWVALSRMDSIQAKSDFSAVTATRESRLGHALTLLGDADKTAANLENCRRELIELRDEDPNDDYGIAATYYLARIAQHYDKEPNVAAIISTYRDLLANHPGHPVAELAAPKLAMLPLYADVSSNEQDARFDEIESLLPSLTHPHNQCDTRLVLADALLRLRRNHARAYPLINHCLEQNLILRSTRLNQYLLQAAEAARKLGLRSEAIRHCERYIETFPHDDKTDEVGRRLQRLKGEDDHA
;
A
#
# COMPACT_ATOMS: atom_id res chain seq x y z
N MET A 1 -8.46 -34.62 -6.59
CA MET A 1 -7.34 -33.81 -6.07
C MET A 1 -6.83 -32.93 -7.21
N MET A 2 -7.36 -31.71 -7.32
CA MET A 2 -6.91 -30.73 -8.32
C MET A 2 -6.01 -29.73 -7.59
N ALA A 3 -4.77 -29.62 -8.05
CA ALA A 3 -3.81 -28.62 -7.59
C ALA A 3 -4.23 -27.24 -8.11
N THR A 4 -4.51 -26.31 -7.20
CA THR A 4 -4.72 -24.90 -7.51
C THR A 4 -3.38 -24.23 -7.84
N PRO A 5 -3.29 -23.42 -8.91
CA PRO A 5 -2.06 -22.74 -9.27
C PRO A 5 -1.81 -21.57 -8.32
N PHE A 6 -0.69 -21.65 -7.59
CA PHE A 6 -0.13 -20.55 -6.80
C PHE A 6 0.07 -19.32 -7.68
N MET A 7 -0.73 -18.28 -7.45
CA MET A 7 -0.61 -16.98 -8.10
C MET A 7 0.64 -16.26 -7.56
N ARG A 8 1.81 -16.51 -8.15
CA ARG A 8 3.02 -15.69 -7.98
C ARG A 8 2.85 -14.37 -8.72
N THR A 9 2.05 -13.46 -8.19
CA THR A 9 2.15 -12.04 -8.57
C THR A 9 3.30 -11.44 -7.78
N ALA A 10 4.42 -11.17 -8.46
CA ALA A 10 5.52 -10.36 -7.95
C ALA A 10 5.01 -8.92 -7.73
N PHE A 11 4.41 -8.68 -6.57
CA PHE A 11 4.18 -7.33 -6.07
C PHE A 11 5.49 -6.84 -5.44
N PRO A 12 5.95 -5.60 -5.72
CA PRO A 12 7.02 -5.02 -4.93
C PRO A 12 6.51 -4.87 -3.49
N ILE A 13 7.08 -5.69 -2.60
CA ILE A 13 6.70 -5.85 -1.18
C ILE A 13 7.04 -4.62 -0.32
N LEU A 14 7.70 -3.62 -0.90
CA LEU A 14 8.42 -2.62 -0.13
C LEU A 14 7.89 -1.19 -0.36
N PHE A 15 7.45 -0.62 0.77
CA PHE A 15 7.34 0.79 1.13
C PHE A 15 6.27 1.68 0.45
N ASN A 16 5.21 1.95 1.20
CA ASN A 16 4.64 3.30 1.34
C ASN A 16 5.12 3.86 2.68
N LEU A 17 6.36 4.34 2.73
CA LEU A 17 6.82 5.23 3.79
C LEU A 17 6.97 6.61 3.15
N ALA A 18 5.92 7.42 3.25
CA ALA A 18 6.03 8.85 3.01
C ALA A 18 6.54 9.46 4.31
N VAL A 19 7.87 9.49 4.47
CA VAL A 19 8.50 10.27 5.53
C VAL A 19 8.60 11.70 5.01
N CYS A 20 7.73 12.59 5.50
CA CYS A 20 7.84 14.03 5.26
C CYS A 20 8.91 14.61 6.19
N PHE A 21 10.17 14.61 5.76
CA PHE A 21 11.18 15.51 6.31
C PHE A 21 11.73 16.40 5.19
N THR A 22 11.58 17.72 5.37
CA THR A 22 12.19 18.73 4.52
C THR A 22 13.64 18.94 4.94
N THR A 23 14.62 18.64 4.09
CA THR A 23 15.99 19.16 4.28
C THR A 23 16.64 19.56 2.96
N PHE A 24 17.10 20.81 2.93
CA PHE A 24 18.06 21.39 1.99
C PHE A 24 19.49 21.18 2.54
N GLY A 25 20.46 20.97 1.64
CA GLY A 25 21.88 21.28 1.89
C GLY A 25 22.81 20.08 2.01
N ALA A 26 23.69 19.92 1.02
CA ALA A 26 24.76 18.92 1.02
C ALA A 26 25.96 19.41 1.85
N ALA A 27 26.21 18.74 2.98
CA ALA A 27 27.51 18.64 3.62
C ALA A 27 27.68 17.18 4.04
N SER A 28 28.87 16.61 3.82
CA SER A 28 29.21 15.26 4.29
C SER A 28 29.22 15.27 5.83
N SER A 29 28.06 14.99 6.43
CA SER A 29 27.90 14.83 7.87
C SER A 29 28.29 13.40 8.27
N ALA A 30 28.89 13.26 9.44
CA ALA A 30 29.13 11.95 10.06
C ALA A 30 27.85 11.08 9.99
N PRO A 31 27.97 9.75 9.85
CA PRO A 31 26.81 8.86 9.79
C PRO A 31 25.91 9.15 10.99
N ASN A 32 24.68 9.56 10.70
CA ASN A 32 23.66 9.78 11.69
C ASN A 32 22.46 8.91 11.33
N ILE A 33 21.57 8.69 12.29
CA ILE A 33 20.45 7.77 12.09
C ILE A 33 19.52 8.21 10.94
N GLU A 34 19.41 9.53 10.73
CA GLU A 34 18.65 10.13 9.64
C GLU A 34 19.21 9.77 8.26
N SER A 35 20.53 9.78 8.06
CA SER A 35 21.15 9.40 6.80
C SER A 35 20.86 7.95 6.45
N GLY A 36 20.81 7.06 7.45
CA GLY A 36 20.39 5.66 7.28
C GLY A 36 18.96 5.54 6.76
N TRP A 37 18.01 6.30 7.33
CA TRP A 37 16.62 6.32 6.85
C TRP A 37 16.49 6.89 5.44
N VAL A 38 17.23 7.95 5.12
CA VAL A 38 17.27 8.52 3.77
C VAL A 38 17.82 7.49 2.77
N ALA A 39 18.92 6.81 3.10
CA ALA A 39 19.48 5.75 2.27
C ALA A 39 18.48 4.60 2.05
N LEU A 40 17.84 4.13 3.11
CA LEU A 40 16.83 3.07 3.05
C LEU A 40 15.64 3.48 2.15
N SER A 41 15.17 4.73 2.26
CA SER A 41 14.08 5.25 1.41
C SER A 41 14.42 5.27 -0.08
N ARG A 42 15.71 5.35 -0.42
CA ARG A 42 16.25 5.31 -1.78
C ARG A 42 16.63 3.90 -2.24
N MET A 43 16.38 2.88 -1.41
CA MET A 43 16.78 1.49 -1.63
C MET A 43 18.31 1.29 -1.71
N ASP A 44 19.09 2.17 -1.08
CA ASP A 44 20.54 2.02 -0.96
C ASP A 44 20.86 1.19 0.29
N SER A 45 20.79 -0.14 0.17
CA SER A 45 20.98 -1.07 1.29
C SER A 45 22.41 -1.05 1.84
N ILE A 46 23.40 -0.74 1.01
CA ILE A 46 24.82 -0.68 1.41
C ILE A 46 25.03 0.52 2.33
N GLN A 47 24.61 1.70 1.90
CA GLN A 47 24.75 2.91 2.72
C GLN A 47 23.88 2.83 3.98
N ALA A 48 22.63 2.38 3.86
CA ALA A 48 21.74 2.24 5.01
C ALA A 48 22.33 1.30 6.08
N LYS A 49 22.87 0.15 5.66
CA LYS A 49 23.49 -0.81 6.59
C LYS A 49 24.71 -0.20 7.28
N SER A 50 25.56 0.49 6.53
CA SER A 50 26.73 1.19 7.08
C SER A 50 26.30 2.23 8.13
N ASP A 51 25.31 3.06 7.81
CA ASP A 51 24.86 4.15 8.68
C ASP A 51 24.21 3.62 9.96
N PHE A 52 23.31 2.64 9.87
CA PHE A 52 22.68 2.07 11.05
C PHE A 52 23.67 1.29 11.93
N SER A 53 24.69 0.65 11.34
CA SER A 53 25.72 -0.08 12.10
C SER A 53 26.74 0.84 12.79
N ALA A 54 26.90 2.08 12.29
CA ALA A 54 27.85 3.05 12.84
C ALA A 54 27.30 3.79 14.09
N VAL A 55 25.97 3.76 14.30
CA VAL A 55 25.32 4.36 15.47
C VAL A 55 25.30 3.36 16.62
N THR A 56 25.43 3.83 17.87
CA THR A 56 25.20 3.02 19.07
C THR A 56 23.88 2.24 18.93
N ALA A 57 23.83 1.00 19.42
CA ALA A 57 22.68 0.10 19.27
C ALA A 57 21.42 0.60 20.04
N THR A 58 20.79 1.66 19.54
CA THR A 58 19.48 2.15 19.96
C THR A 58 18.38 1.30 19.33
N ARG A 59 17.16 1.39 19.86
CA ARG A 59 15.99 0.71 19.28
C ARG A 59 15.75 1.14 17.83
N GLU A 60 15.91 2.43 17.55
CA GLU A 60 15.77 2.98 16.20
C GLU A 60 16.83 2.45 15.23
N SER A 61 18.11 2.41 15.62
CA SER A 61 19.16 1.93 14.72
C SER A 61 19.03 0.44 14.44
N ARG A 62 18.60 -0.35 15.44
CA ARG A 62 18.24 -1.77 15.27
C ARG A 62 17.04 -1.95 14.34
N LEU A 63 15.98 -1.16 14.48
CA LEU A 63 14.84 -1.22 13.54
C LEU A 63 15.31 -0.90 12.12
N GLY A 64 16.07 0.18 11.94
CA GLY A 64 16.61 0.57 10.63
C GLY A 64 17.51 -0.51 10.02
N HIS A 65 18.38 -1.12 10.82
CA HIS A 65 19.23 -2.24 10.41
C HIS A 65 18.40 -3.47 9.98
N ALA A 66 17.42 -3.89 10.79
CA ALA A 66 16.52 -4.99 10.46
C ALA A 66 15.75 -4.73 9.16
N LEU A 67 15.24 -3.51 8.94
CA LEU A 67 14.54 -3.14 7.70
C LEU A 67 15.47 -3.07 6.50
N THR A 68 16.74 -2.75 6.70
CA THR A 68 17.76 -2.82 5.64
C THR A 68 18.00 -4.27 5.22
N LEU A 69 18.10 -5.21 6.17
CA LEU A 69 18.21 -6.64 5.87
C LEU A 69 16.98 -7.18 5.11
N LEU A 70 15.79 -6.67 5.43
CA LEU A 70 14.55 -7.02 4.73
C LEU A 70 14.49 -6.44 3.31
N GLY A 71 15.05 -5.24 3.12
CA GLY A 71 15.07 -4.49 1.88
C GLY A 71 16.17 -4.89 0.90
N ASP A 72 17.19 -5.61 1.37
CA ASP A 72 18.35 -6.02 0.58
C ASP A 72 17.94 -6.77 -0.70
N ALA A 73 18.61 -6.49 -1.82
CA ALA A 73 18.34 -7.15 -3.10
C ALA A 73 18.82 -8.61 -3.09
N ASP A 74 19.95 -8.86 -2.41
CA ASP A 74 20.54 -10.19 -2.24
C ASP A 74 19.94 -10.89 -1.01
N LYS A 75 18.61 -11.10 -1.03
CA LYS A 75 17.88 -11.72 0.09
C LYS A 75 18.34 -13.14 0.35
N THR A 76 19.26 -13.31 1.30
CA THR A 76 19.65 -14.61 1.82
C THR A 76 18.71 -15.06 2.94
N ALA A 77 18.55 -16.36 3.12
CA ALA A 77 17.79 -16.91 4.26
C ALA A 77 18.37 -16.44 5.61
N ALA A 78 19.69 -16.26 5.68
CA ALA A 78 20.37 -15.75 6.87
C ALA A 78 20.00 -14.29 7.17
N ASN A 79 19.95 -13.41 6.16
CA ASN A 79 19.53 -12.02 6.36
C ASN A 79 18.08 -11.93 6.85
N LEU A 80 17.19 -12.76 6.29
CA LEU A 80 15.80 -12.80 6.72
C LEU A 80 15.66 -13.29 8.18
N GLU A 81 16.42 -14.31 8.57
CA GLU A 81 16.42 -14.81 9.95
C GLU A 81 16.98 -13.79 10.94
N ASN A 82 18.08 -13.12 10.58
CA ASN A 82 18.64 -12.03 11.40
C ASN A 82 17.64 -10.86 11.56
N CYS A 83 16.96 -10.48 10.47
CA CYS A 83 15.89 -9.49 10.50
C CYS A 83 14.77 -9.90 11.46
N ARG A 84 14.27 -11.15 11.37
CA ARG A 84 13.22 -11.63 12.28
C ARG A 84 13.66 -11.58 13.74
N ARG A 85 14.87 -12.04 14.04
CA ARG A 85 15.40 -12.03 15.41
C ARG A 85 15.41 -10.61 15.98
N GLU A 86 15.97 -9.64 15.25
CA GLU A 86 16.01 -8.25 15.71
C GLU A 86 14.61 -7.65 15.90
N LEU A 87 13.65 -7.94 15.00
CA LEU A 87 12.28 -7.45 15.16
C LEU A 87 11.56 -8.12 16.35
N ILE A 88 11.79 -9.42 16.60
CA ILE A 88 11.24 -10.11 17.77
C ILE A 88 11.76 -9.46 19.06
N GLU A 89 13.08 -9.23 19.16
CA GLU A 89 13.67 -8.58 20.32
C GLU A 89 13.11 -7.16 20.53
N LEU A 90 12.99 -6.36 19.47
CA LEU A 90 12.43 -5.02 19.55
C LEU A 90 10.99 -5.02 20.08
N ARG A 91 10.15 -5.92 19.56
CA ARG A 91 8.76 -6.09 20.02
C ARG A 91 8.71 -6.56 21.49
N ASP A 92 9.54 -7.52 21.86
CA ASP A 92 9.49 -8.15 23.18
C ASP A 92 10.02 -7.21 24.29
N GLU A 93 10.93 -6.29 23.95
CA GLU A 93 11.44 -5.24 24.84
C GLU A 93 10.36 -4.21 25.24
N ASP A 94 9.59 -3.72 24.27
CA ASP A 94 8.40 -2.89 24.49
C ASP A 94 7.48 -3.00 23.27
N PRO A 95 6.33 -3.68 23.36
CA PRO A 95 5.42 -3.85 22.22
C PRO A 95 4.56 -2.61 21.93
N ASN A 96 4.51 -1.63 22.83
CA ASN A 96 3.60 -0.49 22.74
C ASN A 96 4.28 0.82 22.31
N ASP A 97 5.62 0.85 22.21
CA ASP A 97 6.34 1.98 21.62
C ASP A 97 6.36 1.90 20.08
N ASP A 98 6.79 2.98 19.44
CA ASP A 98 6.81 3.10 17.97
C ASP A 98 7.60 1.95 17.31
N TYR A 99 8.67 1.49 17.95
CA TYR A 99 9.56 0.45 17.43
C TYR A 99 8.95 -0.95 17.59
N GLY A 100 8.29 -1.24 18.70
CA GLY A 100 7.57 -2.49 18.95
C GLY A 100 6.35 -2.64 18.05
N ILE A 101 5.61 -1.54 17.84
CA ILE A 101 4.49 -1.50 16.89
C ILE A 101 4.99 -1.75 15.47
N ALA A 102 6.06 -1.06 15.06
CA ALA A 102 6.67 -1.27 13.75
C ALA A 102 7.20 -2.70 13.59
N ALA A 103 7.89 -3.23 14.58
CA ALA A 103 8.39 -4.59 14.56
C ALA A 103 7.27 -5.62 14.43
N THR A 104 6.17 -5.45 15.15
CA THR A 104 4.96 -6.28 15.04
C THR A 104 4.39 -6.25 13.62
N TYR A 105 4.24 -5.06 13.04
CA TYR A 105 3.78 -4.92 11.65
C TYR A 105 4.72 -5.62 10.66
N TYR A 106 6.03 -5.43 10.77
CA TYR A 106 6.99 -6.03 9.85
C TYR A 106 7.14 -7.54 10.03
N LEU A 107 6.98 -8.08 11.23
CA LEU A 107 6.93 -9.52 11.46
C LEU A 107 5.72 -10.15 10.75
N ALA A 108 4.54 -9.50 10.82
CA ALA A 108 3.36 -9.95 10.08
C ALA A 108 3.56 -9.88 8.56
N ARG A 109 4.22 -8.82 8.06
CA ARG A 109 4.62 -8.70 6.65
C ARG A 109 5.58 -9.79 6.24
N ILE A 110 6.55 -10.11 7.09
CA ILE A 110 7.53 -11.15 6.80
C ILE A 110 6.81 -12.50 6.69
N ALA A 111 5.97 -12.82 7.67
CA ALA A 111 5.18 -14.05 7.66
C ALA A 111 4.29 -14.14 6.41
N GLN A 112 3.65 -13.04 6.00
CA GLN A 112 2.80 -12.98 4.81
C GLN A 112 3.54 -13.28 3.50
N HIS A 113 4.79 -12.83 3.35
CA HIS A 113 5.49 -12.83 2.05
C HIS A 113 6.61 -13.83 1.91
N TYR A 114 7.22 -14.25 3.01
CA TYR A 114 8.43 -15.07 2.98
C TYR A 114 8.27 -16.43 3.64
N ASP A 115 7.23 -16.66 4.43
CA ASP A 115 6.96 -18.00 4.94
C ASP A 115 6.50 -18.90 3.79
N LYS A 116 7.07 -20.11 3.73
CA LYS A 116 6.68 -21.12 2.75
C LYS A 116 5.20 -21.52 2.91
N GLU A 117 4.75 -21.59 4.16
CA GLU A 117 3.39 -21.96 4.56
C GLU A 117 2.88 -20.92 5.56
N PRO A 118 2.39 -19.75 5.08
CA PRO A 118 1.98 -18.67 5.96
C PRO A 118 0.73 -19.05 6.75
N ASN A 119 0.75 -18.84 8.08
CA ASN A 119 -0.45 -18.92 8.90
C ASN A 119 -1.29 -17.65 8.72
N VAL A 120 -2.14 -17.65 7.68
CA VAL A 120 -2.95 -16.49 7.27
C VAL A 120 -3.86 -16.00 8.41
N ALA A 121 -4.43 -16.92 9.21
CA ALA A 121 -5.30 -16.56 10.33
C ALA A 121 -4.54 -15.76 11.41
N ALA A 122 -3.33 -16.19 11.75
CA ALA A 122 -2.48 -15.47 12.71
C ALA A 122 -2.08 -14.09 12.18
N ILE A 123 -1.72 -13.98 10.89
CA ILE A 123 -1.38 -12.70 10.26
C ILE A 123 -2.57 -11.72 10.29
N ILE A 124 -3.77 -12.21 9.95
CA ILE A 124 -5.01 -11.42 10.02
C ILE A 124 -5.27 -10.96 11.46
N SER A 125 -5.11 -11.85 12.45
CA SER A 125 -5.25 -11.48 13.86
C SER A 125 -4.30 -10.34 14.22
N THR A 126 -3.01 -10.47 13.90
CA THR A 126 -2.01 -9.43 14.20
C THR A 126 -2.35 -8.08 13.57
N TYR A 127 -2.83 -8.05 12.32
CA TYR A 127 -3.25 -6.79 11.70
C TYR A 127 -4.48 -6.18 12.37
N ARG A 128 -5.46 -7.00 12.79
CA ARG A 128 -6.61 -6.51 13.56
C ARG A 128 -6.19 -5.98 14.93
N ASP A 129 -5.31 -6.70 15.62
CA ASP A 129 -4.79 -6.32 16.93
C ASP A 129 -4.02 -5.00 16.87
N LEU A 130 -3.20 -4.79 15.84
CA LEU A 130 -2.51 -3.52 15.61
C LEU A 130 -3.49 -2.34 15.47
N LEU A 131 -4.53 -2.50 14.65
CA LEU A 131 -5.53 -1.45 14.42
C LEU A 131 -6.39 -1.17 15.65
N ALA A 132 -6.71 -2.21 16.43
CA ALA A 132 -7.55 -2.09 17.62
C ALA A 132 -6.79 -1.49 18.81
N ASN A 133 -5.53 -1.89 19.02
CA ASN A 133 -4.76 -1.50 20.20
C ASN A 133 -4.00 -0.18 20.01
N HIS A 134 -3.75 0.25 18.77
CA HIS A 134 -3.01 1.47 18.46
C HIS A 134 -3.76 2.36 17.46
N PRO A 135 -5.00 2.79 17.78
CA PRO A 135 -5.79 3.63 16.88
C PRO A 135 -5.08 4.97 16.65
N GLY A 136 -5.00 5.40 15.39
CA GLY A 136 -4.32 6.64 15.03
C GLY A 136 -2.79 6.57 15.05
N HIS A 137 -2.17 5.39 15.20
CA HIS A 137 -0.72 5.25 15.03
C HIS A 137 -0.37 4.99 13.55
N PRO A 138 0.54 5.78 12.93
CA PRO A 138 0.80 5.73 11.48
C PRO A 138 1.20 4.35 10.98
N VAL A 139 2.05 3.64 11.73
CA VAL A 139 2.53 2.30 11.34
C VAL A 139 1.49 1.22 11.62
N ALA A 140 0.66 1.37 12.65
CA ALA A 140 -0.40 0.41 12.93
C ALA A 140 -1.45 0.46 11.82
N GLU A 141 -1.78 1.67 11.35
CA GLU A 141 -2.71 1.87 10.24
C GLU A 141 -2.23 1.33 8.89
N LEU A 142 -0.91 1.11 8.69
CA LEU A 142 -0.41 0.38 7.52
C LEU A 142 -0.95 -1.06 7.46
N ALA A 143 -1.44 -1.61 8.58
CA ALA A 143 -2.08 -2.92 8.62
C ALA A 143 -3.41 -2.94 7.84
N ALA A 144 -4.18 -1.85 7.79
CA ALA A 144 -5.50 -1.80 7.15
C ALA A 144 -5.49 -2.21 5.66
N PRO A 145 -4.64 -1.64 4.78
CA PRO A 145 -4.60 -2.08 3.39
C PRO A 145 -4.08 -3.53 3.24
N LYS A 146 -3.30 -4.05 4.20
CA LYS A 146 -2.80 -5.45 4.15
C LYS A 146 -3.84 -6.44 4.65
N LEU A 147 -4.58 -6.05 5.69
CA LEU A 147 -5.75 -6.74 6.18
C LEU A 147 -6.83 -6.81 5.11
N ALA A 148 -6.97 -5.81 4.22
CA ALA A 148 -7.88 -5.90 3.09
C ALA A 148 -7.47 -6.99 2.09
N MET A 149 -6.17 -7.14 1.79
CA MET A 149 -5.70 -8.07 0.75
C MET A 149 -5.89 -9.55 1.08
N LEU A 150 -5.78 -9.96 2.34
CA LEU A 150 -5.80 -11.37 2.73
C LEU A 150 -7.20 -12.02 2.69
N PRO A 151 -8.21 -11.52 3.43
CA PRO A 151 -9.53 -12.10 3.47
C PRO A 151 -10.31 -11.84 2.18
N LEU A 152 -10.08 -10.70 1.49
CA LEU A 152 -10.86 -10.40 0.27
C LEU A 152 -10.51 -11.31 -0.90
N TYR A 153 -9.35 -11.96 -0.92
CA TYR A 153 -8.94 -12.83 -2.01
C TYR A 153 -9.00 -14.32 -1.64
N ALA A 154 -9.56 -14.66 -0.48
CA ALA A 154 -9.78 -16.04 -0.11
C ALA A 154 -10.96 -16.65 -0.88
N ASP A 155 -10.91 -17.95 -1.10
CA ASP A 155 -12.00 -18.69 -1.73
C ASP A 155 -13.12 -18.95 -0.72
N VAL A 156 -14.12 -18.07 -0.71
CA VAL A 156 -15.27 -18.12 0.20
C VAL A 156 -16.58 -17.83 -0.53
N SER A 157 -17.70 -18.10 0.16
CA SER A 157 -19.02 -17.80 -0.39
C SER A 157 -19.19 -16.30 -0.70
N SER A 158 -20.05 -15.96 -1.67
CA SER A 158 -20.33 -14.56 -2.02
C SER A 158 -20.80 -13.73 -0.83
N ASN A 159 -21.64 -14.30 0.06
CA ASN A 159 -22.16 -13.62 1.23
C ASN A 159 -21.06 -13.31 2.25
N GLU A 160 -20.16 -14.28 2.48
CA GLU A 160 -19.00 -14.06 3.35
C GLU A 160 -18.03 -13.05 2.75
N GLN A 161 -17.87 -13.07 1.43
CA GLN A 161 -17.06 -12.09 0.71
C GLN A 161 -17.62 -10.67 0.86
N ASP A 162 -18.95 -10.49 0.76
CA ASP A 162 -19.59 -9.20 1.00
C ASP A 162 -19.40 -8.72 2.44
N ALA A 163 -19.57 -9.60 3.42
CA ALA A 163 -19.33 -9.27 4.83
C ALA A 163 -17.88 -8.82 5.08
N ARG A 164 -16.90 -9.43 4.40
CA ARG A 164 -15.49 -9.02 4.48
C ARG A 164 -15.25 -7.65 3.85
N PHE A 165 -15.92 -7.31 2.75
CA PHE A 165 -15.86 -5.95 2.20
C PHE A 165 -16.39 -4.94 3.20
N ASP A 166 -17.54 -5.21 3.81
CA ASP A 166 -18.20 -4.31 4.76
C ASP A 166 -17.36 -4.15 6.04
N GLU A 167 -16.75 -5.22 6.55
CA GLU A 167 -15.80 -5.17 7.68
C GLU A 167 -14.65 -4.20 7.39
N ILE A 168 -13.96 -4.36 6.25
CA ILE A 168 -12.80 -3.53 5.91
C ILE A 168 -13.22 -2.09 5.61
N GLU A 169 -14.36 -1.89 4.95
CA GLU A 169 -14.90 -0.55 4.67
C GLU A 169 -15.26 0.20 5.98
N SER A 170 -15.71 -0.52 7.01
CA SER A 170 -16.02 0.07 8.33
C SER A 170 -14.79 0.60 9.08
N LEU A 171 -13.57 0.17 8.70
CA LEU A 171 -12.31 0.69 9.26
C LEU A 171 -11.96 2.07 8.72
N LEU A 172 -12.48 2.45 7.54
CA LEU A 172 -12.06 3.67 6.86
C LEU A 172 -12.23 4.96 7.68
N PRO A 173 -13.31 5.16 8.47
CA PRO A 173 -13.47 6.35 9.31
C PRO A 173 -12.52 6.42 10.50
N SER A 174 -11.95 5.28 10.95
CA SER A 174 -11.03 5.26 12.10
C SER A 174 -9.57 5.49 11.73
N LEU A 175 -9.21 5.41 10.45
CA LEU A 175 -7.86 5.69 9.98
C LEU A 175 -7.65 7.21 9.93
N THR A 176 -6.67 7.72 10.66
CA THR A 176 -6.39 9.17 10.74
C THR A 176 -5.40 9.64 9.67
N HIS A 177 -4.57 8.74 9.12
CA HIS A 177 -3.55 9.11 8.14
C HIS A 177 -4.08 9.02 6.70
N PRO A 178 -4.05 10.13 5.92
CA PRO A 178 -4.61 10.16 4.57
C PRO A 178 -4.01 9.12 3.62
N HIS A 179 -2.70 8.83 3.73
CA HIS A 179 -2.06 7.81 2.89
C HIS A 179 -2.57 6.40 3.20
N ASN A 180 -2.80 6.07 4.47
CA ASN A 180 -3.34 4.77 4.87
C ASN A 180 -4.82 4.63 4.47
N GLN A 181 -5.60 5.71 4.57
CA GLN A 181 -6.96 5.77 4.04
C GLN A 181 -6.98 5.55 2.53
N CYS A 182 -6.09 6.23 1.79
CA CYS A 182 -5.97 6.12 0.34
C CYS A 182 -5.65 4.70 -0.08
N ASP A 183 -4.59 4.10 0.48
CA ASP A 183 -4.20 2.73 0.14
C ASP A 183 -5.31 1.72 0.45
N THR A 184 -6.01 1.87 1.58
CA THR A 184 -7.11 0.96 1.95
C THR A 184 -8.28 1.07 0.97
N ARG A 185 -8.67 2.30 0.59
CA ARG A 185 -9.73 2.55 -0.41
C ARG A 185 -9.36 1.97 -1.77
N LEU A 186 -8.13 2.17 -2.21
CA LEU A 186 -7.67 1.69 -3.52
C LEU A 186 -7.60 0.16 -3.57
N VAL A 187 -7.17 -0.51 -2.49
CA VAL A 187 -7.22 -1.98 -2.39
C VAL A 187 -8.65 -2.50 -2.42
N LEU A 188 -9.57 -1.86 -1.67
CA LEU A 188 -11.00 -2.19 -1.71
C LEU A 188 -11.58 -2.03 -3.12
N ALA A 189 -11.30 -0.90 -3.78
CA ALA A 189 -11.77 -0.60 -5.12
C ALA A 189 -11.27 -1.64 -6.14
N ASP A 190 -9.98 -1.96 -6.14
CA ASP A 190 -9.41 -2.97 -7.03
C ASP A 190 -10.06 -4.34 -6.81
N ALA A 191 -10.27 -4.75 -5.55
CA ALA A 191 -10.95 -5.99 -5.22
C ALA A 191 -12.42 -6.00 -5.68
N LEU A 192 -13.16 -4.90 -5.49
CA LEU A 192 -14.55 -4.76 -5.95
C LEU A 192 -14.66 -4.84 -7.48
N LEU A 193 -13.75 -4.20 -8.21
CA LEU A 193 -13.72 -4.24 -9.67
C LEU A 193 -13.36 -5.64 -10.17
N ARG A 194 -12.35 -6.28 -9.57
CA ARG A 194 -11.81 -7.57 -10.03
C ARG A 194 -12.70 -8.75 -9.67
N LEU A 195 -13.19 -8.82 -8.43
CA LEU A 195 -13.90 -9.98 -7.90
C LEU A 195 -15.41 -9.88 -8.09
N ARG A 196 -15.96 -8.66 -8.07
CA ARG A 196 -17.42 -8.43 -8.08
C ARG A 196 -17.92 -7.65 -9.28
N ARG A 197 -17.02 -7.05 -10.07
CA ARG A 197 -17.36 -6.07 -11.12
C ARG A 197 -18.29 -4.98 -10.59
N ASN A 198 -18.16 -4.63 -9.31
CA ASN A 198 -19.08 -3.72 -8.64
C ASN A 198 -18.58 -2.28 -8.78
N HIS A 199 -18.92 -1.65 -9.90
CA HIS A 199 -18.47 -0.29 -10.21
C HIS A 199 -19.13 0.74 -9.30
N ALA A 200 -20.37 0.49 -8.85
CA ALA A 200 -21.12 1.37 -7.96
C ALA A 200 -20.45 1.55 -6.60
N ARG A 201 -19.88 0.47 -6.03
CA ARG A 201 -19.10 0.54 -4.78
C ARG A 201 -17.66 1.00 -5.02
N ALA A 202 -17.03 0.61 -6.12
CA ALA A 202 -15.63 0.94 -6.38
C ALA A 202 -15.42 2.42 -6.73
N TYR A 203 -16.31 3.02 -7.53
CA TYR A 203 -16.14 4.38 -8.03
C TYR A 203 -16.01 5.43 -6.92
N PRO A 204 -16.89 5.48 -5.89
CA PRO A 204 -16.76 6.46 -4.80
C PRO A 204 -15.42 6.37 -4.05
N LEU A 205 -14.87 5.16 -3.87
CA LEU A 205 -13.59 4.93 -3.21
C LEU A 205 -12.43 5.52 -4.03
N ILE A 206 -12.41 5.27 -5.34
CA ILE A 206 -11.38 5.81 -6.26
C ILE A 206 -11.52 7.33 -6.36
N ASN A 207 -12.74 7.83 -6.58
CA ASN A 207 -13.01 9.25 -6.76
C ASN A 207 -12.60 10.05 -5.52
N HIS A 208 -12.88 9.54 -4.32
CA HIS A 208 -12.40 10.17 -3.08
C HIS A 208 -10.87 10.38 -3.07
N CYS A 209 -10.09 9.36 -3.44
CA CYS A 209 -8.63 9.46 -3.52
C CYS A 209 -8.15 10.47 -4.59
N LEU A 210 -8.86 10.56 -5.72
CA LEU A 210 -8.55 11.49 -6.81
C LEU A 210 -8.89 12.94 -6.45
N GLU A 211 -10.03 13.20 -5.82
CA GLU A 211 -10.44 14.55 -5.38
C GLU A 211 -9.50 15.11 -4.31
N GLN A 212 -9.02 14.24 -3.42
CA GLN A 212 -8.12 14.62 -2.35
C GLN A 212 -6.63 14.64 -2.79
N ASN A 213 -6.34 14.36 -4.06
CA ASN A 213 -4.97 14.30 -4.61
C ASN A 213 -4.03 13.36 -3.80
N LEU A 214 -4.57 12.27 -3.26
CA LEU A 214 -3.82 11.35 -2.38
C LEU A 214 -2.98 10.32 -3.15
N ILE A 215 -3.12 10.25 -4.47
CA ILE A 215 -2.41 9.29 -5.33
C ILE A 215 -1.13 9.94 -5.87
N LEU A 216 -0.04 9.82 -5.12
CA LEU A 216 1.22 10.52 -5.42
C LEU A 216 2.05 9.86 -6.53
N ARG A 217 1.96 8.53 -6.70
CA ARG A 217 2.74 7.81 -7.71
C ARG A 217 2.07 7.96 -9.07
N SER A 218 2.77 8.58 -10.03
CA SER A 218 2.25 8.84 -11.38
C SER A 218 1.70 7.59 -12.07
N THR A 219 2.36 6.44 -11.91
CA THR A 219 1.88 5.16 -12.48
C THR A 219 0.55 4.69 -11.88
N ARG A 220 0.34 4.88 -10.56
CA ARG A 220 -0.94 4.58 -9.91
C ARG A 220 -1.99 5.62 -10.30
N LEU A 221 -1.63 6.89 -10.37
CA LEU A 221 -2.54 7.96 -10.78
C LEU A 221 -3.08 7.72 -12.19
N ASN A 222 -2.20 7.37 -13.14
CA ASN A 222 -2.56 6.94 -14.49
C ASN A 222 -3.62 5.83 -14.48
N GLN A 223 -3.35 4.73 -13.75
CA GLN A 223 -4.27 3.60 -13.61
C GLN A 223 -5.63 4.02 -13.06
N TYR A 224 -5.66 4.76 -11.94
CA TYR A 224 -6.91 5.07 -11.25
C TYR A 224 -7.74 6.14 -11.95
N LEU A 225 -7.14 7.06 -12.71
CA LEU A 225 -7.89 7.96 -13.60
C LEU A 225 -8.64 7.17 -14.68
N LEU A 226 -8.00 6.17 -15.30
CA LEU A 226 -8.65 5.31 -16.29
C LEU A 226 -9.74 4.43 -15.68
N GLN A 227 -9.49 3.83 -14.50
CA GLN A 227 -10.49 3.04 -13.80
C GLN A 227 -11.69 3.89 -13.36
N ALA A 228 -11.46 5.11 -12.86
CA ALA A 228 -12.53 6.03 -12.48
C ALA A 228 -13.37 6.45 -13.69
N ALA A 229 -12.73 6.80 -14.81
CA ALA A 229 -13.41 7.15 -16.05
C ALA A 229 -14.30 5.99 -16.56
N GLU A 230 -13.79 4.76 -16.56
CA GLU A 230 -14.55 3.59 -17.00
C GLU A 230 -15.68 3.24 -16.02
N ALA A 231 -15.43 3.31 -14.72
CA ALA A 231 -16.45 3.05 -13.71
C ALA A 231 -17.59 4.09 -13.80
N ALA A 232 -17.26 5.37 -13.91
CA ALA A 232 -18.23 6.45 -14.09
C ALA A 232 -19.07 6.23 -15.37
N ARG A 233 -18.43 5.90 -16.49
CA ARG A 233 -19.11 5.61 -17.76
C ARG A 233 -20.12 4.47 -17.64
N LYS A 234 -19.73 3.37 -17.00
CA LYS A 234 -20.58 2.19 -16.79
C LYS A 234 -21.77 2.47 -15.88
N LEU A 235 -21.64 3.45 -14.99
CA LEU A 235 -22.71 3.93 -14.11
C LEU A 235 -23.60 5.01 -14.77
N GLY A 236 -23.32 5.41 -16.01
CA GLY A 236 -24.02 6.52 -16.66
C GLY A 236 -23.65 7.90 -16.11
N LEU A 237 -22.60 8.01 -15.29
CA LEU A 237 -22.08 9.26 -14.75
C LEU A 237 -21.21 9.97 -15.79
N ARG A 238 -21.84 10.43 -16.86
CA ARG A 238 -21.17 10.93 -18.06
C ARG A 238 -20.22 12.10 -17.79
N SER A 239 -20.67 13.11 -17.06
CA SER A 239 -19.86 14.28 -16.72
C SER A 239 -18.59 13.90 -15.95
N GLU A 240 -18.69 12.93 -15.03
CA GLU A 240 -17.54 12.41 -14.29
C GLU A 240 -16.58 11.62 -15.17
N ALA A 241 -17.11 10.79 -16.08
CA ALA A 241 -16.28 10.07 -17.04
C ALA A 241 -15.48 11.02 -17.95
N ILE A 242 -16.12 12.08 -18.44
CA ILE A 242 -15.49 13.16 -19.21
C ILE A 242 -14.37 13.81 -18.39
N ARG A 243 -14.67 14.24 -17.16
CA ARG A 243 -13.74 14.92 -16.26
C ARG A 243 -12.48 14.08 -15.99
N HIS A 244 -12.63 12.79 -15.75
CA HIS A 244 -11.49 11.89 -15.54
C HIS A 244 -10.67 11.67 -16.82
N CYS A 245 -11.31 11.56 -17.99
CA CYS A 245 -10.60 11.48 -19.28
C CYS A 245 -9.81 12.77 -19.58
N GLU A 246 -10.40 13.94 -19.35
CA GLU A 246 -9.72 15.23 -19.54
C GLU A 246 -8.51 15.35 -18.61
N ARG A 247 -8.70 15.05 -17.32
CA ARG A 247 -7.61 15.05 -16.34
C ARG A 247 -6.51 14.06 -16.72
N TYR A 248 -6.83 12.90 -17.28
CA TYR A 248 -5.83 11.94 -17.77
C TYR A 248 -4.99 12.54 -18.89
N ILE A 249 -5.62 13.11 -19.92
CA ILE A 249 -4.93 13.70 -21.09
C ILE A 249 -4.03 14.87 -20.65
N GLU A 250 -4.51 15.70 -19.73
CA GLU A 250 -3.74 16.82 -19.16
C GLU A 250 -2.53 16.33 -18.36
N THR A 251 -2.72 15.30 -17.52
CA THR A 251 -1.65 14.79 -16.64
C THR A 251 -0.61 13.95 -17.41
N PHE A 252 -1.03 13.24 -18.46
CA PHE A 252 -0.21 12.27 -19.20
C PHE A 252 -0.24 12.50 -20.72
N PRO A 253 0.15 13.69 -21.22
CA PRO A 253 -0.01 14.02 -22.65
C PRO A 253 0.80 13.14 -23.61
N HIS A 254 1.86 12.48 -23.10
CA HIS A 254 2.76 11.62 -23.90
C HIS A 254 2.61 10.11 -23.58
N ASP A 255 1.58 9.71 -22.85
CA ASP A 255 1.32 8.29 -22.58
C ASP A 255 0.69 7.61 -23.80
N ASP A 256 1.08 6.36 -24.08
CA ASP A 256 0.64 5.60 -25.25
C ASP A 256 -0.89 5.45 -25.37
N LYS A 257 -1.62 5.54 -24.24
CA LYS A 257 -3.08 5.42 -24.21
C LYS A 257 -3.80 6.74 -24.47
N THR A 258 -3.10 7.87 -24.50
CA THR A 258 -3.71 9.20 -24.58
C THR A 258 -4.56 9.36 -25.84
N ASP A 259 -4.15 8.83 -26.99
CA ASP A 259 -4.97 8.84 -28.21
C ASP A 259 -6.25 7.99 -28.10
N GLU A 260 -6.20 6.86 -27.38
CA GLU A 260 -7.38 6.05 -27.10
C GLU A 260 -8.36 6.79 -26.18
N VAL A 261 -7.82 7.41 -25.12
CA VAL A 261 -8.60 8.21 -24.17
C VAL A 261 -9.20 9.43 -24.86
N GLY A 262 -8.47 10.09 -25.76
CA GLY A 262 -8.98 11.20 -26.58
C GLY A 262 -10.16 10.80 -27.46
N ARG A 263 -10.07 9.66 -28.15
CA ARG A 263 -11.21 9.12 -28.93
C ARG A 263 -12.40 8.75 -28.05
N ARG A 264 -12.16 8.24 -26.83
CA ARG A 264 -13.21 7.95 -25.86
C ARG A 264 -13.91 9.22 -25.39
N LEU A 265 -13.13 10.25 -25.07
CA LEU A 265 -13.64 11.57 -24.69
C LEU A 265 -14.51 12.18 -25.79
N GLN A 266 -14.09 12.08 -27.06
CA GLN A 266 -14.90 12.56 -28.19
C GLN A 266 -16.25 11.85 -28.29
N ARG A 267 -16.28 10.51 -28.15
CA ARG A 267 -17.56 9.77 -28.12
C ARG A 267 -18.44 10.21 -26.95
N LEU A 268 -17.86 10.32 -25.76
CA LEU A 268 -18.55 10.80 -24.57
C LEU A 268 -19.03 12.25 -24.70
N LYS A 269 -18.49 13.08 -25.59
CA LYS A 269 -19.00 14.44 -25.86
C LYS A 269 -20.06 14.44 -26.97
N GLY A 270 -19.87 13.65 -28.03
CA GLY A 270 -20.81 13.55 -29.15
C GLY A 270 -22.15 12.86 -28.85
N GLU A 271 -22.24 12.08 -27.77
CA GLU A 271 -23.51 11.52 -27.28
C GLU A 271 -24.51 12.62 -26.78
N ASP A 272 -24.17 13.92 -26.82
CA ASP A 272 -25.07 15.03 -26.44
C ASP A 272 -25.89 15.50 -27.65
N ASP A 273 -25.44 15.20 -28.88
CA ASP A 273 -26.07 15.72 -30.11
C ASP A 273 -27.30 14.90 -30.57
N HIS A 274 -27.66 13.84 -29.84
CA HIS A 274 -28.70 12.87 -30.23
C HIS A 274 -29.71 12.53 -29.13
N ALA A 275 -29.72 13.26 -28.01
CA ALA A 275 -30.72 13.16 -26.93
C ALA A 275 -31.59 14.41 -26.89
#